data_AF-A0A8T7BUL9-F1
#
_entry.id   AF-A0A8T7BUL9-F1
#
_cell.length_a   1.000
_cell.length_b   1.000
_cell.length_c   1.000
_cell.angle_alpha   90.00
_cell.angle_beta   90.00
_cell.angle_gamma   90.00
#
_symmetry.space_group_name_H-M   'P 1'
#
loop_
_entity.id
_entity.type
_entity.pdbx_description
1 polymer ?
#
loop_
_entity_poly.entity_id
_entity_poly.type
_entity_poly.pdbx_seq_one_letter_code
_entity_poly.pdbx_strand_id
1 'polypeptide(L)' 'MRLKGRGIPAATAGDMFVTLRVVIPEVTSDADREIYRQMQSQLDFNPRAGLGI' A
#
# COMPACT_ATOMS: atom_id res chain seq x y z
N MET A 1 -5.32 9.46 -0.23
CA MET A 1 -6.76 9.14 -0.15
C MET A 1 -7.46 10.24 0.65
N ARG A 2 -8.55 10.83 0.15
CA ARG A 2 -9.19 12.04 0.74
C ARG A 2 -10.56 11.70 1.31
N LEU A 3 -10.77 12.02 2.58
CA LEU A 3 -12.06 11.91 3.26
C LEU A 3 -12.64 13.32 3.45
N LYS A 4 -13.60 13.65 2.58
CA LYS A 4 -14.18 14.99 2.53
C LYS A 4 -14.97 15.31 3.80
N GLY A 5 -14.78 16.50 4.37
CA GLY A 5 -15.48 16.98 5.58
C GLY A 5 -15.12 16.24 6.87
N ARG A 6 -14.06 15.43 6.87
CA ARG A 6 -13.57 14.68 8.03
C ARG A 6 -12.32 15.29 8.68
N GLY A 7 -11.90 16.47 8.22
CA GLY A 7 -10.82 17.23 8.82
C GLY A 7 -11.27 17.95 10.10
N ILE A 8 -10.47 18.94 10.51
CA ILE A 8 -10.73 19.72 11.73
C ILE A 8 -12.11 20.40 11.65
N PRO A 9 -12.96 20.27 12.68
CA PRO A 9 -14.26 20.96 12.73
C PRO A 9 -14.10 22.49 12.74
N ALA A 10 -14.87 23.16 11.88
CA ALA A 10 -14.99 24.62 11.79
C ALA A 10 -16.29 24.99 11.05
N ALA A 11 -16.55 26.28 10.81
CA ALA A 11 -17.70 26.74 10.01
C ALA A 11 -17.78 26.07 8.62
N THR A 12 -16.61 25.78 8.05
CA THR A 12 -16.47 24.82 6.95
C THR A 12 -15.47 23.77 7.40
N ALA A 13 -15.94 22.53 7.60
CA ALA A 13 -15.07 21.43 8.00
C ALA A 13 -14.01 21.16 6.93
N GLY A 14 -12.76 20.98 7.37
CA GLY A 14 -11.67 20.58 6.48
C GLY A 14 -11.81 19.12 6.01
N ASP A 15 -10.82 18.66 5.26
CA ASP A 15 -10.73 17.27 4.83
C ASP A 15 -9.61 16.53 5.55
N MET A 16 -9.79 15.22 5.71
CA MET A 16 -8.75 14.34 6.24
C MET A 16 -8.08 13.61 5.08
N PHE A 17 -6.75 13.62 5.08
CA PHE A 17 -5.95 12.85 4.13
C PHE A 17 -5.40 11.61 4.83
N VAL A 18 -5.68 10.46 4.25
CA VAL A 18 -5.14 9.17 4.70
C VAL A 18 -3.86 8.90 3.94
N THR A 19 -2.79 8.68 4.71
CA THR A 19 -1.49 8.19 4.23
C THR A 19 -1.50 6.67 4.28
N LEU A 20 -1.44 6.04 3.11
CA LEU A 20 -1.35 4.59 3.02
C LEU A 20 0.05 4.14 3.44
N ARG A 21 0.12 3.14 4.32
CA ARG A 21 1.36 2.42 4.64
C ARG A 21 1.19 0.97 4.23
N VAL A 22 2.08 0.49 3.37
CA VAL A 22 2.17 -0.94 3.04
C VAL A 22 2.97 -1.62 4.14
N VAL A 23 2.42 -2.67 4.73
CA VAL A 23 3.08 -3.51 5.74
C VAL A 23 3.06 -4.94 5.22
N ILE A 24 4.21 -5.61 5.30
CA ILE A 24 4.34 -7.02 4.93
C ILE A 24 4.19 -7.83 6.22
N PRO A 25 3.25 -8.79 6.30
CA PRO A 25 3.10 -9.65 7.47
C PRO A 25 4.29 -10.61 7.61
N GLU A 26 4.50 -11.14 8.81
CA GLU A 26 5.55 -12.13 9.04
C GLU A 26 5.27 -13.42 8.24
N VAL A 27 6.31 -13.94 7.59
CA VAL A 27 6.25 -15.17 6.79
C VAL A 27 6.80 -16.31 7.65
N THR A 28 5.91 -17.12 8.22
CA THR A 28 6.28 -18.12 9.24
C THR A 28 6.29 -19.55 8.70
N SER A 29 5.64 -19.81 7.56
CA SER A 29 5.56 -21.13 6.94
C SER A 29 6.09 -21.16 5.50
N ASP A 30 6.39 -22.36 5.00
CA ASP A 30 6.75 -22.55 3.60
C ASP A 30 5.58 -22.31 2.64
N ALA A 31 4.34 -22.53 3.09
CA ALA A 31 3.15 -22.19 2.33
C ALA A 31 3.04 -20.68 2.12
N ASP A 32 3.31 -19.88 3.16
CA ASP A 32 3.30 -18.41 3.06
C ASP A 32 4.35 -17.93 2.05
N ARG A 33 5.55 -18.52 2.07
CA ARG A 33 6.63 -18.21 1.10
C ARG A 33 6.20 -18.51 -0.33
N GLU A 34 5.49 -19.60 -0.52
CA GLU A 34 5.09 -20.06 -1.86
C GLU A 34 4.13 -19.08 -2.53
N ILE A 35 3.25 -18.42 -1.78
CA ILE A 35 2.36 -17.36 -2.30
C ILE A 35 3.18 -16.24 -2.96
N TYR A 36 4.25 -15.78 -2.31
CA TYR A 36 5.10 -14.73 -2.86
C TYR A 36 5.90 -15.21 -4.08
N ARG A 37 6.34 -16.47 -4.12
CA ARG A 37 7.02 -17.04 -5.29
C ARG A 37 6.11 -17.11 -6.50
N GLN A 38 4.87 -17.56 -6.30
CA GLN A 38 3.85 -17.59 -7.36
C GLN A 38 3.52 -16.18 -7.86
N MET A 39 3.39 -15.21 -6.94
CA MET A 39 3.16 -13.83 -7.31
C MET A 39 4.33 -13.26 -8.15
N GLN A 40 5.58 -13.55 -7.75
CA GLN A 40 6.77 -13.16 -8.50
C GLN A 40 6.79 -13.75 -9.92
N SER A 41 6.40 -15.02 -10.09
CA SER A 41 6.45 -15.68 -11.41
C SER A 41 5.33 -15.24 -12.34
N GLN A 42 4.20 -14.77 -11.80
CA GLN A 42 3.01 -14.41 -12.59
C GLN A 42 2.89 -12.91 -12.88
N LEU A 43 3.45 -12.04 -12.02
CA LEU A 43 3.32 -10.60 -12.17
C LEU A 43 4.56 -9.98 -12.80
N ASP A 44 4.39 -9.33 -13.94
CA ASP A 44 5.41 -8.48 -14.56
C ASP A 44 5.35 -7.06 -13.98
N PHE A 45 5.81 -6.90 -12.75
CA PHE A 45 5.83 -5.61 -12.05
C PHE A 45 7.24 -5.25 -11.59
N ASN A 46 7.80 -4.17 -12.14
CA ASN A 46 9.06 -3.59 -11.69
C ASN A 46 8.81 -2.39 -10.77
N PRO A 47 8.93 -2.54 -9.43
CA PRO A 47 8.71 -1.44 -8.48
C PRO A 47 9.74 -0.30 -8.61
N ARG A 48 10.82 -0.49 -9.39
CA ARG A 48 11.90 0.48 -9.59
C ARG A 48 12.00 1.00 -11.02
N ALA A 49 10.98 0.76 -11.86
CA ALA A 49 10.99 1.18 -13.26
C ALA A 49 11.28 2.68 -13.45
N GLY A 50 10.84 3.53 -12.51
CA GLY A 50 11.07 4.98 -12.54
C GLY A 50 12.41 5.46 -11.95
N LEU A 51 13.27 4.56 -11.45
CA LEU A 51 14.53 4.92 -10.78
C LEU A 51 15.75 4.96 -11.73
N GLY A 52 15.56 4.67 -13.02
CA GLY A 52 16.63 4.78 -14.04
C GLY A 52 17.80 3.81 -13.87
N ILE A 53 17.61 2.72 -13.13
CA ILE A 53 18.56 1.62 -12.92
C ILE A 53 18.25 0.42 -13.82
#